data_AF-A0A928UBJ6-F1
#
_entry.id   AF-A0A928UBJ6-F1
#
_cell.length_a   1.000
_cell.length_b   1.000
_cell.length_c   1.000
_cell.angle_alpha   90.00
_cell.angle_beta   90.00
_cell.angle_gamma   90.00
#
_symmetry.space_group_name_H-M   'P 1'
#
loop_
_entity.id
_entity.type
_entity.pdbx_description
1 polymer ?
#
loop_
_entity_poly.entity_id
_entity_poly.type
_entity_poly.pdbx_seq_one_letter_code
_entity_poly.pdbx_strand_id
1 'polypeptide(L)'
;MSIIREPVARNISAFFQTIDLQIPDFLERYHANLLTSEQFLQIFLESFEDHEGILVWLDEELKAMLGVDVYAAPFPKTKGYQIYHGNRADVLLIKMEMIGQCIQDAFKEFLGIENTTLPRVNVSSDKPYAKIYQDFTQSLVIPAFYLDRMYGSKYTQHFYSAEEICRFRSKWSKE
;
A
#
# COMPACT_ATOMS: atom_id res chain seq x y z
N MET A 1 -3.93 13.68 -8.29
CA MET A 1 -2.93 12.59 -8.19
C MET A 1 -3.47 11.56 -7.22
N SER A 2 -3.46 10.29 -7.62
CA SER A 2 -3.82 9.14 -6.78
C SER A 2 -2.64 8.17 -6.69
N ILE A 3 -2.55 7.42 -5.59
CA ILE A 3 -1.43 6.51 -5.33
C ILE A 3 -1.97 5.09 -5.17
N ILE A 4 -1.34 4.14 -5.86
CA ILE A 4 -1.50 2.71 -5.61
C ILE A 4 -0.34 2.18 -4.78
N ARG A 5 -0.59 1.17 -3.94
CA ARG A 5 0.39 0.60 -3.02
C ARG A 5 0.12 -0.89 -2.86
N GLU A 6 1.18 -1.66 -2.61
CA GLU A 6 1.10 -3.08 -2.30
C GLU A 6 0.07 -3.31 -1.17
N PRO A 7 -0.98 -4.11 -1.40
CA PRO A 7 -2.18 -4.14 -0.55
C PRO A 7 -1.92 -4.60 0.88
N VAL A 8 -1.05 -5.60 1.09
CA VAL A 8 -0.68 -6.11 2.41
C VAL A 8 0.11 -5.07 3.19
N ALA A 9 1.16 -4.48 2.59
CA ALA A 9 1.91 -3.39 3.21
C ALA A 9 1.02 -2.17 3.52
N ARG A 10 0.05 -1.87 2.65
CA ARG A 10 -0.90 -0.77 2.84
C ARG A 10 -1.85 -1.05 4.01
N ASN A 11 -2.37 -2.27 4.15
CA ASN A 11 -3.30 -2.65 5.21
C ASN A 11 -2.59 -2.72 6.56
N ILE A 12 -1.42 -3.35 6.63
CA ILE A 12 -0.58 -3.36 7.84
C ILE A 12 -0.27 -1.92 8.26
N SER A 13 0.16 -1.08 7.31
CA SER A 13 0.41 0.34 7.58
C SER A 13 -0.84 1.09 8.05
N ALA A 14 -2.04 0.70 7.62
CA ALA A 14 -3.31 1.30 8.05
C ALA A 14 -3.61 0.90 9.50
N PHE A 15 -3.56 -0.40 9.78
CA PHE A 15 -3.80 -0.97 11.09
C PHE A 15 -2.86 -0.36 12.14
N PHE A 16 -1.60 -0.14 11.79
CA PHE A 16 -0.63 0.52 12.68
C PHE A 16 -0.98 1.98 13.01
N GLN A 17 -1.72 2.70 12.15
CA GLN A 17 -2.17 4.07 12.47
C GLN A 17 -3.29 4.07 13.51
N THR A 18 -4.02 2.97 13.64
CA THR A 18 -5.14 2.80 14.58
C THR A 18 -4.81 1.79 15.67
N ILE A 19 -3.53 1.46 15.87
CA ILE A 19 -3.13 0.31 16.68
C ILE A 19 -3.52 0.44 18.13
N ASP A 20 -3.42 1.64 18.71
CA ASP A 20 -3.76 1.87 20.13
C ASP A 20 -5.25 1.69 20.41
N LEU A 21 -6.11 1.81 19.39
CA LEU A 21 -7.55 1.53 19.51
C LEU A 21 -7.83 0.02 19.57
N GLN A 22 -7.01 -0.77 18.89
CA GLN A 22 -7.18 -2.22 18.75
C GLN A 22 -6.38 -2.99 19.81
N ILE A 23 -5.24 -2.43 20.21
CA ILE A 23 -4.30 -2.95 21.18
C ILE A 23 -3.91 -1.79 22.10
N PRO A 24 -4.69 -1.53 23.17
CA PRO A 24 -4.35 -0.50 24.15
C PRO A 24 -2.97 -0.76 24.74
N ASP A 25 -2.18 0.31 24.91
CA ASP A 25 -0.82 0.25 25.44
C ASP A 25 0.10 -0.67 24.59
N PHE A 26 -0.04 -0.61 23.26
CA PHE A 26 0.68 -1.50 22.33
C PHE A 26 2.20 -1.48 22.58
N LEU A 27 2.77 -0.29 22.80
CA LEU A 27 4.21 -0.13 23.01
C LEU A 27 4.66 -0.78 24.33
N GLU A 28 3.95 -0.54 25.42
CA GLU A 28 4.25 -1.17 26.71
C GLU A 28 4.15 -2.69 26.62
N ARG A 29 3.08 -3.20 25.98
CA ARG A 29 2.87 -4.66 25.79
C ARG A 29 3.97 -5.28 24.93
N TYR A 30 4.38 -4.60 23.86
CA TYR A 30 5.48 -5.07 23.01
C TYR A 30 6.80 -5.14 23.78
N HIS A 31 7.18 -4.07 24.49
CA HIS A 31 8.40 -4.05 25.29
C HIS A 31 8.42 -5.07 26.44
N ALA A 32 7.26 -5.37 27.01
CA ALA A 32 7.10 -6.38 28.05
C ALA A 32 7.01 -7.82 27.49
N ASN A 33 7.14 -8.02 26.17
CA ASN A 33 6.92 -9.30 25.48
C ASN A 33 5.53 -9.93 25.76
N LEU A 34 4.52 -9.09 25.98
CA LEU A 34 3.13 -9.49 26.25
C LEU A 34 2.28 -9.58 24.97
N LEU A 35 2.86 -9.27 23.81
CA LEU A 35 2.20 -9.35 22.51
C LEU A 35 3.07 -10.15 21.55
N THR A 36 2.59 -11.33 21.14
CA THR A 36 3.26 -12.15 20.13
C THR A 36 2.88 -11.72 18.71
N SER A 37 3.71 -12.07 17.73
CA SER A 37 3.40 -11.86 16.31
C SER A 37 2.12 -12.58 15.88
N GLU A 38 1.81 -13.72 16.49
CA GLU A 38 0.58 -14.49 16.27
C GLU A 38 -0.66 -13.75 16.80
N GLN A 39 -0.60 -13.25 18.03
CA GLN A 39 -1.71 -12.48 18.62
C GLN A 39 -2.00 -11.21 17.83
N PHE A 40 -0.96 -10.48 17.44
CA PHE A 40 -1.13 -9.33 16.57
C PHE A 40 -1.79 -9.73 15.25
N LEU A 41 -1.33 -10.80 14.62
CA LEU A 41 -1.87 -11.25 13.34
C LEU A 41 -3.35 -11.61 13.47
N GLN A 42 -3.72 -12.28 14.56
CA GLN A 42 -5.11 -12.58 14.86
C GLN A 42 -5.93 -11.28 14.99
N ILE A 43 -5.48 -10.32 15.79
CA ILE A 43 -6.18 -9.02 15.95
C ILE A 43 -6.23 -8.26 14.63
N PHE A 44 -5.16 -8.30 13.83
CA PHE A 44 -5.14 -7.69 12.51
C PHE A 44 -6.18 -8.33 11.58
N LEU A 45 -6.30 -9.65 11.56
CA LEU A 45 -7.25 -10.36 10.69
C LEU A 45 -8.71 -10.24 11.16
N GLU A 46 -8.95 -10.07 12.47
CA GLU A 46 -10.29 -10.04 13.06
C GLU A 46 -10.82 -8.61 13.23
N SER A 47 -9.97 -7.67 13.64
CA SER A 47 -10.38 -6.33 14.04
C SER A 47 -10.12 -5.24 13.00
N PHE A 48 -9.30 -5.52 11.97
CA PHE A 48 -9.12 -4.57 10.87
C PHE A 48 -10.22 -4.77 9.83
N GLU A 49 -11.23 -3.90 9.83
CA GLU A 49 -12.40 -4.07 8.96
C GLU A 49 -12.08 -3.83 7.47
N ASP A 50 -11.12 -2.97 7.15
CA ASP A 50 -10.87 -2.49 5.80
C ASP A 50 -9.79 -3.28 5.02
N HIS A 51 -9.86 -4.61 5.07
CA HIS A 51 -8.91 -5.44 4.31
C HIS A 51 -9.06 -5.27 2.78
N GLU A 52 -10.29 -5.03 2.30
CA GLU A 52 -10.61 -5.03 0.88
C GLU A 52 -10.75 -3.63 0.27
N GLY A 53 -10.83 -2.56 1.08
CA GLY A 53 -11.04 -1.20 0.56
C GLY A 53 -9.97 -0.78 -0.45
N ILE A 54 -8.70 -1.12 -0.23
CA ILE A 54 -7.63 -0.84 -1.20
C ILE A 54 -7.84 -1.52 -2.57
N LEU A 55 -8.57 -2.65 -2.59
CA LEU A 55 -8.83 -3.42 -3.80
C LEU A 55 -9.96 -2.83 -4.65
N VAL A 56 -10.95 -2.19 -4.01
CA VAL A 56 -12.18 -1.71 -4.66
C VAL A 56 -12.25 -0.19 -4.82
N TRP A 57 -11.74 0.56 -3.83
CA TRP A 57 -11.91 2.02 -3.71
C TRP A 57 -11.45 2.76 -4.96
N LEU A 58 -10.35 2.34 -5.57
CA LEU A 58 -9.79 3.04 -6.73
C LEU A 58 -10.72 2.99 -7.95
N ASP A 59 -11.39 1.87 -8.19
CA ASP A 59 -12.35 1.72 -9.30
C ASP A 59 -13.60 2.57 -9.02
N GLU A 60 -14.15 2.42 -7.82
CA GLU A 60 -15.41 3.03 -7.42
C GLU A 60 -15.30 4.55 -7.43
N GLU A 61 -14.25 5.11 -6.84
CA GLU A 61 -14.09 6.55 -6.68
C GLU A 61 -13.66 7.25 -7.98
N LEU A 62 -12.64 6.73 -8.69
CA LEU A 62 -12.15 7.41 -9.90
C LEU A 62 -13.18 7.35 -11.03
N LYS A 63 -13.90 6.24 -11.14
CA LYS A 63 -14.95 6.09 -12.15
C LYS A 63 -16.16 6.95 -11.81
N ALA A 64 -16.63 6.93 -10.56
CA ALA A 64 -17.80 7.70 -10.16
C ALA A 64 -17.55 9.21 -10.18
N MET A 65 -16.38 9.66 -9.70
CA MET A 65 -16.09 11.10 -9.55
C MET A 65 -15.53 11.72 -10.82
N LEU A 66 -14.62 11.05 -11.52
CA LEU A 66 -13.83 11.63 -12.62
C LEU A 66 -14.12 10.98 -13.99
N GLY A 67 -14.88 9.88 -14.02
CA GLY A 67 -15.18 9.14 -15.24
C GLY A 67 -13.97 8.37 -15.78
N VAL A 68 -12.99 8.05 -14.92
CA VAL A 68 -11.78 7.32 -15.29
C VAL A 68 -11.92 5.85 -14.91
N ASP A 69 -11.87 4.97 -15.91
CA ASP A 69 -11.76 3.53 -15.70
C ASP A 69 -10.29 3.11 -15.78
N VAL A 70 -9.66 2.93 -14.61
CA VAL A 70 -8.23 2.61 -14.52
C VAL A 70 -7.89 1.21 -15.06
N TYR A 71 -8.89 0.34 -15.20
CA TYR A 71 -8.73 -1.03 -15.67
C TYR A 71 -8.97 -1.19 -17.17
N ALA A 72 -9.52 -0.15 -17.84
CA ALA A 72 -9.80 -0.18 -19.26
C ALA A 72 -8.53 -0.24 -20.14
N ALA A 73 -7.37 0.15 -19.59
CA ALA A 73 -6.08 0.08 -20.26
C ALA A 73 -5.03 -0.57 -19.35
N PRO A 74 -4.03 -1.29 -19.89
CA PRO A 74 -2.95 -1.85 -19.08
C PRO A 74 -2.17 -0.78 -18.33
N PHE A 75 -1.86 -1.04 -17.06
CA PHE A 75 -0.95 -0.19 -16.30
C PHE A 75 0.51 -0.50 -16.68
N PRO A 76 1.36 0.51 -16.98
CA PRO A 76 2.77 0.31 -17.33
C PRO A 76 3.60 0.03 -16.06
N LYS A 77 3.58 -1.23 -15.63
CA LYS A 77 4.14 -1.70 -14.35
C LYS A 77 5.60 -1.32 -14.10
N THR A 78 6.41 -1.24 -15.17
CA THR A 78 7.83 -0.83 -15.16
C THR A 78 8.05 0.67 -15.22
N LYS A 79 7.12 1.43 -15.81
CA LYS A 79 7.13 2.91 -15.78
C LYS A 79 6.71 3.42 -14.39
N GLY A 80 5.82 2.68 -13.71
CA GLY A 80 5.40 2.97 -12.35
C GLY A 80 4.32 4.04 -12.23
N TYR A 81 3.87 4.64 -13.33
CA TYR A 81 2.77 5.60 -13.35
C TYR A 81 2.01 5.61 -14.68
N GLN A 82 0.76 6.07 -14.63
CA GLN A 82 -0.08 6.28 -15.80
C GLN A 82 -0.89 7.57 -15.64
N ILE A 83 -1.10 8.27 -16.75
CA ILE A 83 -2.02 9.41 -16.83
C ILE A 83 -3.26 8.94 -17.56
N TYR A 84 -4.41 9.07 -16.90
CA TYR A 84 -5.71 8.76 -17.47
C TYR A 84 -6.44 10.05 -17.78
N HIS A 85 -7.03 10.11 -18.97
CA HIS A 85 -7.82 11.28 -19.38
C HIS A 85 -9.30 11.02 -19.10
N GLY A 86 -9.86 11.78 -18.17
CA GLY A 86 -11.25 11.69 -17.77
C GLY A 86 -12.06 12.83 -18.36
N ASN A 87 -13.39 12.66 -18.44
CA ASN A 87 -14.28 13.71 -18.96
C ASN A 87 -14.31 14.97 -18.06
N ARG A 88 -13.97 14.83 -16.78
CA ARG A 88 -14.01 15.91 -15.77
C ARG A 88 -12.63 16.44 -15.40
N ALA A 89 -11.67 15.53 -15.26
CA ALA A 89 -10.28 15.85 -14.98
C ALA A 89 -9.39 14.67 -15.36
N ASP A 90 -8.14 14.98 -15.64
CA ASP A 90 -7.10 13.98 -15.82
C ASP A 90 -6.59 13.48 -14.48
N VAL A 91 -6.21 12.20 -14.43
CA VAL A 91 -5.75 11.52 -13.23
C VAL A 91 -4.36 10.95 -13.46
N LEU A 92 -3.38 11.50 -12.74
CA LEU A 92 -2.10 10.84 -12.54
C LEU A 92 -2.22 9.77 -11.45
N LEU A 93 -1.99 8.52 -11.82
CA LEU A 93 -1.91 7.37 -10.93
C LEU A 93 -0.45 6.90 -10.81
N ILE A 94 0.07 6.84 -9.59
CA ILE A 94 1.47 6.46 -9.31
C ILE A 94 1.55 5.27 -8.38
N LYS A 95 2.49 4.36 -8.67
CA LYS A 95 2.88 3.25 -7.79
C LYS A 95 3.80 3.75 -6.69
N MET A 96 3.38 3.59 -5.44
CA MET A 96 4.12 4.02 -4.25
C MET A 96 5.52 3.42 -4.18
N GLU A 97 5.66 2.15 -4.58
CA GLU A 97 6.94 1.43 -4.57
C GLU A 97 7.97 2.04 -5.54
N MET A 98 7.52 2.83 -6.52
CA MET A 98 8.36 3.45 -7.55
C MET A 98 8.34 4.99 -7.47
N ILE A 99 7.66 5.58 -6.48
CA ILE A 99 7.45 7.02 -6.43
C ILE A 99 8.77 7.80 -6.47
N GLY A 100 9.79 7.37 -5.73
CA GLY A 100 11.09 8.03 -5.72
C GLY A 100 11.86 7.95 -7.05
N GLN A 101 11.48 7.02 -7.94
CA GLN A 101 12.12 6.79 -9.24
C GLN A 101 11.39 7.52 -10.37
N CYS A 102 10.05 7.55 -10.33
CA CYS A 102 9.25 8.01 -11.45
C CYS A 102 8.50 9.34 -11.22
N ILE A 103 8.50 9.89 -10.00
CA ILE A 103 7.71 11.10 -9.69
C ILE A 103 8.08 12.30 -10.55
N GLN A 104 9.38 12.48 -10.87
CA GLN A 104 9.84 13.63 -11.63
C GLN A 104 9.30 13.58 -13.06
N ASP A 105 9.46 12.44 -13.73
CA ASP A 105 8.93 12.21 -15.06
C ASP A 105 7.40 12.32 -15.08
N ALA A 106 6.75 11.74 -14.07
CA ALA A 106 5.30 11.81 -13.92
C ALA A 106 4.77 13.23 -13.75
N PHE A 107 5.43 14.06 -12.94
CA PHE A 107 5.03 15.45 -12.73
C PHE A 107 5.36 16.33 -13.93
N LYS A 108 6.47 16.06 -14.61
CA LYS A 108 6.79 16.73 -15.86
C LYS A 108 5.73 16.43 -16.93
N GLU A 109 5.35 15.17 -17.10
CA GLU A 109 4.34 14.75 -18.08
C GLU A 109 2.95 15.27 -17.73
N PHE A 110 2.57 15.24 -16.45
CA PHE A 110 1.21 15.60 -16.01
C PHE A 110 0.98 17.10 -15.80
N LEU A 111 1.97 17.82 -15.26
CA LEU A 111 1.84 19.23 -14.88
C LEU A 111 2.72 20.18 -15.71
N GLY A 112 3.62 19.65 -16.54
CA GLY A 112 4.60 20.47 -17.26
C GLY A 112 5.67 21.11 -16.36
N ILE A 113 5.80 20.65 -15.11
CA ILE A 113 6.74 21.22 -14.13
C ILE A 113 8.08 20.48 -14.22
N GLU A 114 9.16 21.23 -14.42
CA GLU A 114 10.53 20.70 -14.37
C GLU A 114 11.12 20.82 -12.95
N ASN A 115 12.05 19.92 -12.59
CA ASN A 115 12.80 19.95 -11.33
C ASN A 115 11.97 19.89 -10.03
N THR A 116 11.07 18.92 -9.93
CA THR A 116 10.38 18.63 -8.66
C THR A 116 11.24 17.72 -7.78
N THR A 117 11.82 18.25 -6.72
CA THR A 117 12.33 17.43 -5.62
C THR A 117 11.17 17.18 -4.66
N LEU A 118 10.77 15.91 -4.50
CA LEU A 118 9.90 15.55 -3.39
C LEU A 118 10.75 15.59 -2.12
N PRO A 119 10.50 16.53 -1.17
CA PRO A 119 11.06 16.38 0.15
C PRO A 119 10.53 15.06 0.73
N ARG A 120 11.39 14.31 1.40
CA ARG A 120 11.00 13.09 2.13
C ARG A 120 10.19 13.51 3.36
N VAL A 121 8.91 13.83 3.21
CA VAL A 121 8.06 14.34 4.32
C VAL A 121 7.24 13.25 5.00
N ASN A 122 7.06 12.10 4.35
CA ASN A 122 6.36 10.93 4.91
C ASN A 122 7.33 9.81 5.30
N VAL A 123 8.48 10.15 5.87
CA VAL A 123 9.33 9.11 6.46
C VAL A 123 8.73 8.75 7.80
N SER A 124 8.03 7.62 7.85
CA SER A 124 7.54 7.05 9.10
C SER A 124 8.66 6.73 10.10
N SER A 125 9.94 6.97 9.74
CA SER A 125 11.15 6.81 10.58
C SER A 125 11.19 7.71 11.79
N ASP A 126 10.46 8.83 11.78
CA ASP A 126 10.59 9.85 12.82
C ASP A 126 9.62 9.62 13.99
N LYS A 127 8.74 8.63 13.88
CA LYS A 127 7.83 8.26 14.96
C LYS A 127 8.56 7.38 15.99
N PRO A 128 8.29 7.53 17.31
CA PRO A 128 8.93 6.72 18.36
C PRO A 128 8.81 5.20 18.13
N TYR A 129 7.75 4.78 17.43
CA TYR A 129 7.44 3.40 17.13
C TYR A 129 7.93 2.92 15.75
N ALA A 130 8.63 3.75 14.97
CA ALA A 130 9.07 3.40 13.62
C ALA A 130 9.95 2.15 13.59
N LYS A 131 10.86 2.05 14.56
CA LYS A 131 11.76 0.92 14.72
C LYS A 131 10.99 -0.34 15.09
N ILE A 132 10.03 -0.22 16.00
CA ILE A 132 9.14 -1.30 16.41
C ILE A 132 8.31 -1.78 15.23
N TYR A 133 7.69 -0.87 14.47
CA TYR A 133 6.96 -1.20 13.25
C TYR A 133 7.83 -1.98 12.25
N GLN A 134 9.07 -1.54 12.02
CA GLN A 134 10.00 -2.23 11.11
C GLN A 134 10.37 -3.62 11.60
N ASP A 135 10.80 -3.74 12.85
CA ASP A 135 11.21 -5.02 13.44
C ASP A 135 10.01 -5.99 13.50
N PHE A 136 8.84 -5.45 13.83
CA PHE A 136 7.60 -6.21 13.90
C PHE A 136 7.18 -6.72 12.53
N THR A 137 7.15 -5.86 11.51
CA THR A 137 6.78 -6.26 10.13
C THR A 137 7.77 -7.24 9.51
N GLN A 138 9.05 -7.20 9.90
CA GLN A 138 10.04 -8.22 9.53
C GLN A 138 9.82 -9.54 10.27
N SER A 139 9.12 -9.54 11.42
CA SER A 139 8.81 -10.74 12.20
C SER A 139 7.53 -11.45 11.74
N LEU A 140 6.62 -10.74 11.04
CA LEU A 140 5.32 -11.26 10.63
C LEU A 140 5.41 -12.37 9.57
N VAL A 141 4.61 -13.42 9.77
CA VAL A 141 4.32 -14.46 8.78
C VAL A 141 2.82 -14.40 8.49
N ILE A 142 2.47 -13.91 7.32
CA ILE A 142 1.08 -13.72 6.92
C ILE A 142 0.54 -15.02 6.33
N PRO A 143 -0.67 -15.49 6.72
CA PRO A 143 -1.21 -16.75 6.25
C PRO A 143 -1.43 -16.76 4.73
N ALA A 144 -1.18 -17.92 4.11
CA ALA A 144 -1.30 -18.10 2.66
C ALA A 144 -2.69 -17.67 2.14
N PHE A 145 -3.77 -18.01 2.83
CA PHE A 145 -5.13 -17.65 2.41
C PHE A 145 -5.32 -16.13 2.26
N TYR A 146 -4.68 -15.33 3.12
CA TYR A 146 -4.78 -13.88 3.07
C TYR A 146 -3.93 -13.32 1.93
N LEU A 147 -2.72 -13.85 1.75
CA LEU A 147 -1.85 -13.48 0.62
C LEU A 147 -2.49 -13.85 -0.73
N ASP A 148 -3.14 -15.01 -0.82
CA ASP A 148 -3.88 -15.46 -2.00
C ASP A 148 -5.04 -14.53 -2.31
N ARG A 149 -5.82 -14.14 -1.29
CA ARG A 149 -6.92 -13.18 -1.46
C ARG A 149 -6.41 -11.83 -1.96
N MET A 150 -5.40 -11.26 -1.30
CA MET A 150 -4.89 -9.93 -1.61
C MET A 150 -4.21 -9.91 -2.98
N TYR A 151 -3.30 -10.85 -3.25
CA TYR A 151 -2.53 -10.86 -4.49
C TYR A 151 -3.24 -11.49 -5.67
N GLY A 152 -4.24 -12.34 -5.45
CA GLY A 152 -5.13 -12.85 -6.49
C GLY A 152 -6.17 -11.82 -6.96
N SER A 153 -6.28 -10.67 -6.29
CA SER A 153 -7.25 -9.63 -6.63
C SER A 153 -7.01 -9.02 -8.01
N LYS A 154 -8.10 -8.54 -8.64
CA LYS A 154 -8.05 -7.75 -9.88
C LYS A 154 -7.08 -6.56 -9.74
N TYR A 155 -7.13 -5.89 -8.60
CA TYR A 155 -6.23 -4.77 -8.25
C TYR A 155 -4.76 -5.17 -8.39
N THR A 156 -4.31 -6.18 -7.66
CA THR A 156 -2.90 -6.54 -7.66
C THR A 156 -2.45 -7.07 -9.02
N GLN A 157 -3.24 -7.94 -9.64
CA GLN A 157 -2.91 -8.52 -10.94
C GLN A 157 -2.81 -7.46 -12.05
N HIS A 158 -3.61 -6.39 -11.96
CA HIS A 158 -3.57 -5.29 -12.91
C HIS A 158 -2.36 -4.38 -12.71
N PHE A 159 -2.03 -4.03 -11.46
CA PHE A 159 -1.02 -3.00 -11.16
C PHE A 159 0.41 -3.51 -10.91
N TYR A 160 0.57 -4.80 -10.61
CA TYR A 160 1.86 -5.38 -10.24
C TYR A 160 2.24 -6.55 -11.16
N SER A 161 3.53 -6.69 -11.45
CA SER A 161 4.05 -7.80 -12.26
C SER A 161 4.06 -9.09 -11.45
N ALA A 162 4.12 -10.24 -12.12
CA ALA A 162 4.25 -11.52 -11.45
C ALA A 162 5.51 -11.56 -10.55
N GLU A 163 6.62 -10.97 -11.00
CA GLU A 163 7.87 -10.87 -10.25
C GLU A 163 7.70 -10.01 -8.98
N GLU A 164 7.00 -8.87 -9.09
CA GLU A 164 6.68 -8.04 -7.94
C GLU A 164 5.82 -8.81 -6.93
N ILE A 165 4.77 -9.49 -7.40
CA ILE A 165 3.87 -10.28 -6.56
C ILE A 165 4.61 -11.42 -5.86
N CYS A 166 5.47 -12.16 -6.57
CA CYS A 166 6.29 -13.21 -5.98
C CYS A 166 7.20 -12.64 -4.89
N ARG A 167 7.88 -11.53 -5.15
CA ARG A 167 8.73 -10.87 -4.16
C ARG A 167 7.94 -10.41 -2.93
N PHE A 168 6.74 -9.85 -3.12
CA PHE A 168 5.88 -9.44 -2.01
C PHE A 168 5.42 -10.66 -1.21
N ARG A 169 5.02 -11.74 -1.89
CA ARG A 169 4.62 -12.99 -1.25
C ARG A 169 5.75 -13.54 -0.38
N SER A 170 6.96 -13.75 -0.93
CA SER A 170 8.12 -14.23 -0.17
C SER A 170 8.44 -13.35 1.04
N LYS A 171 8.35 -12.02 0.88
CA LYS A 171 8.55 -11.09 2.00
C LYS A 171 7.59 -11.37 3.17
N TRP A 172 6.32 -11.67 2.89
CA TRP A 172 5.29 -11.81 3.91
C TRP A 172 5.04 -13.26 4.35
N SER A 173 5.36 -14.26 3.53
CA SER A 173 5.32 -15.68 3.91
C SER A 173 6.60 -16.14 4.61
N LYS A 174 7.71 -15.40 4.44
CA LYS A 174 9.06 -15.77 4.89
C LYS A 174 9.56 -17.10 4.32
N GLU A 175 9.18 -17.38 3.08
CA GLU A 175 9.68 -18.49 2.27
C GLU A 175 10.80 -18.03 1.32
#